data_AF-A0AAW2PRZ8-F1
#
_entry.id   AF-A0AAW2PRZ8-F1
#
_cell.length_a   1.000
_cell.length_b   1.000
_cell.length_c   1.000
_cell.angle_alpha   90.00
_cell.angle_beta   90.00
_cell.angle_gamma   90.00
#
_symmetry.space_group_name_H-M   'P 1'
#
loop_
_entity.id
_entity.type
_entity.pdbx_description
1 polymer ?
#
loop_
_entity_poly.entity_id
_entity_poly.type
_entity_poly.pdbx_seq_one_letter_code
_entity_poly.pdbx_strand_id
1 'polypeptide(L)'
;MISFSSTQPTPAAQPPTASASASSAAGTSRLSHHHVNKLSSLSLPQLHQYSGRYRHGLRVRAIDAAQPYDCEAHLMNRFTQSTKLKIAIIGFGNFGQFLAKAFIRQGHTVYAHSRSNYLSVAQSMGAAFFSDLHDLCEQHPDVILICTSIISTESVLKSLPLQRLRRNTLFVDVLSVKEFPKNIFLQVRIGNEDSRLSRVENFLDIFKKEGCRMVEMTCAEHDKYAAGTQFITHTMGRILEKLQLDSTPINTKGYETLLDLVDNTASDSFDLYYGLFMYNKNAMEQLERLDLAFEALKKELFGHLHEILRKQLFGKAEEQGLRGPLLAKLPKNGAPFLPPGTPLENVGDGSN
;
A
#
# COMPACT_ATOMS: atom_id res chain seq x y z
N MET A 1 3.25 -9.96 9.24
CA MET A 1 3.40 -8.49 9.14
C MET A 1 2.85 -8.06 7.79
N ILE A 2 2.00 -7.04 7.74
CA ILE A 2 1.33 -6.59 6.50
C ILE A 2 1.96 -5.27 6.05
N SER A 3 2.19 -5.10 4.75
CA SER A 3 2.58 -3.84 4.13
C SER A 3 1.46 -3.36 3.23
N PHE A 4 1.10 -2.07 3.33
CA PHE A 4 0.11 -1.43 2.46
C PHE A 4 0.84 -0.59 1.42
N SER A 5 0.85 -1.05 0.17
CA SER A 5 1.14 -0.19 -0.97
C SER A 5 -0.20 0.40 -1.42
N SER A 6 -0.29 1.74 -1.49
CA SER A 6 -1.48 2.44 -1.95
C SER A 6 -1.79 2.02 -3.39
N THR A 7 -2.88 1.29 -3.60
CA THR A 7 -3.46 1.07 -4.92
C THR A 7 -4.87 1.63 -4.90
N GLN A 8 -5.08 2.76 -5.56
CA GLN A 8 -6.42 3.27 -5.83
C GLN A 8 -7.19 2.31 -6.77
N PRO A 9 -8.52 2.22 -6.65
CA PRO A 9 -9.34 1.41 -7.55
C PRO A 9 -9.50 2.07 -8.92
N THR A 10 -9.20 1.32 -9.98
CA THR A 10 -9.52 1.64 -11.38
C THR A 10 -11.05 1.67 -11.58
N PRO A 11 -11.63 2.68 -12.25
CA PRO A 11 -13.06 2.70 -12.52
C PRO A 11 -13.43 1.66 -13.58
N ALA A 12 -14.44 0.84 -13.28
CA ALA A 12 -15.01 -0.16 -14.17
C ALA A 12 -15.71 0.48 -15.37
N ALA A 13 -15.45 -0.08 -16.56
CA ALA A 13 -16.09 0.30 -17.82
C ALA A 13 -17.60 0.02 -17.77
N GLN A 14 -18.41 1.01 -18.16
CA GLN A 14 -19.84 0.84 -18.39
C GLN A 14 -20.11 0.21 -19.77
N PRO A 15 -21.09 -0.71 -19.90
CA PRO A 15 -21.54 -1.21 -21.19
C PRO A 15 -22.50 -0.23 -21.87
N PRO A 16 -22.62 -0.26 -23.22
CA PRO A 16 -23.30 0.77 -23.99
C PRO A 16 -24.82 0.69 -23.90
N THR A 17 -25.45 1.86 -23.80
CA THR A 17 -26.89 2.07 -23.88
C THR A 17 -27.38 1.99 -25.33
N ALA A 18 -28.34 1.09 -25.57
CA ALA A 18 -29.10 1.06 -26.83
C ALA A 18 -30.42 1.84 -26.65
N SER A 19 -30.62 2.78 -27.55
CA SER A 19 -31.80 3.61 -27.73
C SER A 19 -33.01 2.82 -28.24
N ALA A 20 -34.19 3.03 -27.66
CA ALA A 20 -35.45 2.92 -28.39
C ALA A 20 -36.54 3.79 -27.74
N SER A 21 -37.12 4.63 -28.59
CA SER A 21 -38.19 5.59 -28.39
C SER A 21 -39.59 4.97 -28.31
N ALA A 22 -40.54 5.79 -27.82
CA ALA A 22 -41.95 5.90 -28.24
C ALA A 22 -43.06 5.40 -27.27
N SER A 23 -43.59 6.38 -26.53
CA SER A 23 -45.00 6.86 -26.54
C SER A 23 -46.21 5.97 -26.17
N SER A 24 -46.99 6.51 -25.21
CA SER A 24 -48.47 6.52 -25.10
C SER A 24 -49.16 5.17 -24.76
N ALA A 25 -50.32 5.05 -24.10
CA ALA A 25 -51.36 5.95 -23.63
C ALA A 25 -52.16 5.24 -22.50
N ALA A 26 -53.05 6.01 -21.88
CA ALA A 26 -53.99 5.65 -20.82
C ALA A 26 -55.03 4.55 -21.15
N GLY A 27 -55.73 4.02 -20.12
CA GLY A 27 -57.09 3.51 -20.32
C GLY A 27 -57.54 2.34 -19.42
N THR A 28 -58.12 2.67 -18.27
CA THR A 28 -59.28 2.07 -17.57
C THR A 28 -59.96 0.77 -18.04
N SER A 29 -60.36 -0.06 -17.06
CA SER A 29 -61.65 -0.79 -16.83
C SER A 29 -61.42 -2.26 -16.43
N ARG A 30 -61.77 -2.72 -15.21
CA ARG A 30 -63.07 -3.06 -14.56
C ARG A 30 -63.78 -4.33 -15.08
N LEU A 31 -64.02 -5.26 -14.12
CA LEU A 31 -65.11 -6.26 -14.02
C LEU A 31 -65.01 -7.50 -14.94
N SER A 32 -65.45 -8.73 -14.63
CA SER A 32 -65.93 -9.43 -13.43
C SER A 32 -66.38 -10.87 -13.82
N HIS A 33 -66.35 -11.80 -12.85
CA HIS A 33 -67.24 -12.99 -12.65
C HIS A 33 -67.22 -14.26 -13.55
N HIS A 34 -67.10 -15.41 -12.83
CA HIS A 34 -67.83 -16.69 -12.94
C HIS A 34 -67.71 -17.57 -14.21
N HIS A 35 -67.86 -18.91 -14.24
CA HIS A 35 -67.91 -20.07 -13.33
C HIS A 35 -68.23 -21.29 -14.24
N VAL A 36 -67.86 -22.52 -13.82
CA VAL A 36 -68.55 -23.83 -14.10
C VAL A 36 -68.10 -24.75 -15.28
N ASN A 37 -67.62 -25.94 -14.86
CA ASN A 37 -67.76 -27.36 -15.31
C ASN A 37 -67.37 -27.90 -16.70
N LYS A 38 -66.64 -29.05 -16.66
CA LYS A 38 -67.11 -30.43 -17.01
C LYS A 38 -65.98 -31.45 -16.70
N LEU A 39 -66.18 -32.45 -15.81
CA LEU A 39 -66.56 -33.86 -16.07
C LEU A 39 -65.62 -34.58 -17.07
N SER A 40 -65.07 -35.79 -16.91
CA SER A 40 -65.25 -36.91 -15.97
C SER A 40 -64.40 -38.12 -16.43
N SER A 41 -64.34 -39.17 -15.59
CA SER A 41 -64.15 -40.61 -15.93
C SER A 41 -62.68 -41.11 -15.83
N LEU A 42 -62.28 -42.24 -15.22
CA LEU A 42 -62.84 -43.59 -15.01
C LEU A 42 -62.06 -44.27 -13.84
N SER A 43 -62.71 -44.76 -12.77
CA SER A 43 -63.07 -46.16 -12.43
C SER A 43 -62.04 -46.98 -11.61
N LEU A 44 -62.56 -47.52 -10.49
CA LEU A 44 -61.97 -48.38 -9.44
C LEU A 44 -61.70 -49.84 -9.89
N PRO A 45 -61.04 -50.65 -9.04
CA PRO A 45 -61.80 -51.72 -8.36
C PRO A 45 -61.64 -51.77 -6.83
N GLN A 46 -62.67 -52.32 -6.19
CA GLN A 46 -62.89 -52.51 -4.75
C GLN A 46 -62.12 -53.73 -4.18
N LEU A 47 -61.88 -53.76 -2.86
CA LEU A 47 -62.46 -54.82 -2.00
C LEU A 47 -62.41 -54.50 -0.49
N HIS A 48 -63.53 -54.84 0.15
CA HIS A 48 -63.73 -55.27 1.55
C HIS A 48 -63.88 -54.26 2.69
N GLN A 49 -65.14 -54.19 3.14
CA GLN A 49 -65.63 -53.67 4.42
C GLN A 49 -65.27 -54.64 5.56
N TYR A 50 -64.81 -54.09 6.68
CA TYR A 50 -65.12 -54.62 8.00
C TYR A 50 -65.42 -53.48 8.97
N SER A 51 -66.38 -53.77 9.83
CA SER A 51 -67.16 -52.90 10.70
C SER A 51 -66.44 -52.38 11.95
N GLY A 52 -66.66 -51.11 12.27
CA GLY A 52 -67.01 -50.62 13.61
C GLY A 52 -65.89 -50.45 14.66
N ARG A 53 -65.54 -49.19 14.95
CA ARG A 53 -65.68 -48.53 16.28
C ARG A 53 -65.06 -47.13 16.23
N TYR A 54 -65.83 -46.14 16.64
CA TYR A 54 -65.38 -44.76 16.84
C TYR A 54 -64.25 -44.70 17.87
N ARG A 55 -63.09 -44.22 17.44
CA ARG A 55 -62.13 -43.52 18.29
C ARG A 55 -61.67 -42.28 17.51
N HIS A 56 -61.91 -41.10 18.08
CA HIS A 56 -61.38 -39.84 17.57
C HIS A 56 -59.87 -39.97 17.36
N GLY A 57 -59.47 -40.09 16.10
CA GLY A 57 -58.09 -39.92 15.70
C GLY A 57 -57.71 -38.49 16.00
N LEU A 58 -56.68 -38.32 16.83
CA LEU A 58 -55.96 -37.07 17.00
C LEU A 58 -55.68 -36.49 15.60
N ARG A 59 -56.37 -35.41 15.24
CA ARG A 59 -56.00 -34.62 14.08
C ARG A 59 -54.70 -33.93 14.47
N VAL A 60 -53.57 -34.57 14.18
CA VAL A 60 -52.26 -33.93 14.19
C VAL A 60 -52.35 -32.79 13.18
N ARG A 61 -52.74 -31.61 13.68
CA ARG A 61 -52.26 -30.38 13.07
C ARG A 61 -50.78 -30.40 13.41
N ALA A 62 -49.94 -30.69 12.43
CA ALA A 62 -48.60 -30.16 12.47
C ALA A 62 -48.79 -28.63 12.57
N ILE A 63 -48.85 -28.13 13.80
CA ILE A 63 -48.41 -26.78 14.09
C ILE A 63 -46.93 -26.88 13.79
N ASP A 64 -46.60 -26.52 12.56
CA ASP A 64 -45.24 -26.31 12.12
C ASP A 64 -44.65 -25.24 13.04
N ALA A 65 -44.05 -25.71 14.12
CA ALA A 65 -43.24 -24.93 15.03
C ALA A 65 -41.78 -24.98 14.57
N ALA A 66 -41.51 -25.24 13.29
CA ALA A 66 -40.27 -24.79 12.71
C ALA A 66 -40.32 -23.26 12.68
N GLN A 67 -39.88 -22.63 13.77
CA GLN A 67 -39.37 -21.27 13.72
C GLN A 67 -38.29 -21.25 12.62
N PRO A 68 -38.53 -20.61 11.46
CA PRO A 68 -37.47 -20.43 10.51
C PRO A 68 -36.63 -19.28 11.06
N TYR A 69 -35.31 -19.47 11.14
CA TYR A 69 -34.33 -18.47 11.56
C TYR A 69 -34.27 -18.18 13.06
N ASP A 70 -33.40 -18.88 13.78
CA ASP A 70 -32.75 -18.26 14.93
C ASP A 70 -31.36 -18.83 15.19
N CYS A 71 -31.15 -20.15 15.14
CA CYS A 71 -29.87 -20.72 15.57
C CYS A 71 -28.68 -20.23 14.72
N GLU A 72 -28.80 -20.21 13.39
CA GLU A 72 -27.75 -19.72 12.49
C GLU A 72 -27.48 -18.21 12.67
N ALA A 73 -28.54 -17.40 12.82
CA ALA A 73 -28.42 -15.97 13.06
C ALA A 73 -27.77 -15.68 14.42
N HIS A 74 -28.11 -16.46 15.46
CA HIS A 74 -27.50 -16.38 16.79
C HIS A 74 -26.05 -16.86 16.78
N LEU A 75 -25.71 -17.89 16.00
CA LEU A 75 -24.34 -18.36 15.81
C LEU A 75 -23.51 -17.34 15.02
N MET A 76 -24.05 -16.75 13.95
CA MET A 76 -23.41 -15.62 13.25
C MET A 76 -23.26 -14.41 14.16
N ASN A 77 -24.24 -14.09 15.00
CA ASN A 77 -24.17 -12.96 15.93
C ASN A 77 -23.14 -13.22 17.06
N ARG A 78 -23.07 -14.44 17.59
CA ARG A 78 -22.03 -14.86 18.55
C ARG A 78 -20.64 -14.88 17.92
N PHE A 79 -20.52 -15.37 16.69
CA PHE A 79 -19.26 -15.41 15.95
C PHE A 79 -18.78 -13.99 15.63
N THR A 80 -19.66 -13.14 15.11
CA THR A 80 -19.36 -11.72 14.84
C THR A 80 -19.01 -10.97 16.13
N GLN A 81 -19.75 -11.17 17.23
CA GLN A 81 -19.39 -10.61 18.55
C GLN A 81 -18.04 -11.12 19.06
N SER A 82 -17.71 -12.40 18.83
CA SER A 82 -16.42 -12.98 19.21
C SER A 82 -15.24 -12.45 18.40
N THR A 83 -15.48 -11.91 17.20
CA THR A 83 -14.44 -11.33 16.33
C THR A 83 -14.26 -9.82 16.50
N LYS A 84 -15.14 -9.14 17.25
CA LYS A 84 -15.01 -7.70 17.50
C LYS A 84 -13.81 -7.44 18.39
N LEU A 85 -13.03 -6.44 18.01
CA LEU A 85 -11.79 -6.07 18.69
C LEU A 85 -11.91 -4.64 19.20
N LYS A 86 -11.28 -4.37 20.34
CA LYS A 86 -10.97 -3.01 20.80
C LYS A 86 -9.60 -2.62 20.27
N ILE A 87 -9.57 -1.71 19.30
CA ILE A 87 -8.36 -1.29 18.60
C ILE A 87 -8.01 0.12 19.04
N ALA A 88 -6.87 0.28 19.68
CA ALA A 88 -6.29 1.59 19.96
C ALA A 88 -5.31 1.98 18.85
N ILE A 89 -5.50 3.16 18.26
CA ILE A 89 -4.62 3.75 17.25
C ILE A 89 -3.81 4.86 17.90
N ILE A 90 -2.50 4.69 17.94
CA ILE A 90 -1.54 5.68 18.42
C ILE A 90 -0.91 6.35 17.19
N GLY A 91 -1.19 7.64 17.01
CA GLY A 91 -0.84 8.38 15.79
C GLY A 91 -2.04 8.56 14.87
N PHE A 92 -2.97 9.44 15.25
CA PHE A 92 -4.20 9.70 14.50
C PHE A 92 -4.04 10.71 13.35
N GLY A 93 -2.97 10.57 12.57
CA GLY A 93 -2.73 11.34 11.33
C GLY A 93 -3.52 10.78 10.13
N ASN A 94 -3.15 11.18 8.92
CA ASN A 94 -3.84 10.77 7.67
C ASN A 94 -4.00 9.24 7.57
N PHE A 95 -2.93 8.48 7.81
CA PHE A 95 -2.96 7.02 7.70
C PHE A 95 -3.73 6.34 8.85
N GLY A 96 -3.58 6.84 10.08
CA GLY A 96 -4.36 6.35 11.22
C GLY A 96 -5.86 6.57 11.05
N GLN A 97 -6.25 7.73 10.53
CA GLN A 97 -7.64 8.04 10.17
C GLN A 97 -8.14 7.15 9.03
N PHE A 98 -7.32 6.90 8.00
CA PHE A 98 -7.67 5.98 6.92
C PHE A 98 -8.03 4.58 7.45
N LEU A 99 -7.19 4.00 8.31
CA LEU A 99 -7.46 2.68 8.90
C LEU A 99 -8.66 2.69 9.85
N ALA A 100 -8.82 3.75 10.64
CA ALA A 100 -9.95 3.89 11.56
C ALA A 100 -11.30 3.78 10.84
N LYS A 101 -11.44 4.35 9.63
CA LYS A 101 -12.67 4.24 8.82
C LYS A 101 -13.03 2.79 8.52
N ALA A 102 -12.06 1.97 8.14
CA ALA A 102 -12.28 0.56 7.84
C ALA A 102 -12.65 -0.22 9.11
N PHE A 103 -11.94 0.01 10.21
CA PHE A 103 -12.20 -0.68 11.48
C PHE A 103 -13.61 -0.39 12.02
N ILE A 104 -14.04 0.87 11.97
CA ILE A 104 -15.37 1.27 12.44
C ILE A 104 -16.46 0.72 11.52
N ARG A 105 -16.26 0.75 10.20
CA ARG A 105 -17.21 0.17 9.23
C ARG A 105 -17.42 -1.34 9.45
N GLN A 106 -16.40 -2.07 9.85
CA GLN A 106 -16.50 -3.48 10.20
C GLN A 106 -17.04 -3.74 11.63
N GLY A 107 -17.33 -2.68 12.40
CA GLY A 107 -17.96 -2.76 13.72
C GLY A 107 -16.99 -2.99 14.89
N HIS A 108 -15.69 -2.73 14.71
CA HIS A 108 -14.70 -2.74 15.78
C HIS A 108 -14.80 -1.46 16.63
N THR A 109 -14.44 -1.55 17.90
CA THR A 109 -14.36 -0.36 18.78
C THR A 109 -13.01 0.30 18.59
N VAL A 110 -12.97 1.56 18.18
CA VAL A 110 -11.73 2.28 17.91
C VAL A 110 -11.48 3.38 18.95
N TYR A 111 -10.31 3.32 19.56
CA TYR A 111 -9.77 4.37 20.41
C TYR A 111 -8.63 5.07 19.66
N ALA A 112 -8.54 6.38 19.77
CA ALA A 112 -7.53 7.17 19.08
C ALA A 112 -6.73 8.00 20.08
N HIS A 113 -5.42 8.04 19.90
CA HIS A 113 -4.54 8.97 20.59
C HIS A 113 -3.55 9.59 19.59
N SER A 114 -3.21 10.85 19.79
CA SER A 114 -2.20 11.55 18.99
C SER A 114 -1.63 12.72 19.76
N ARG A 115 -0.42 13.16 19.41
CA ARG A 115 0.19 14.39 19.93
C ARG A 115 -0.64 15.64 19.66
N SER A 116 -1.36 15.65 18.53
CA SER A 116 -2.22 16.76 18.12
C SER A 116 -3.68 16.44 18.46
N ASN A 117 -4.48 17.47 18.71
CA ASN A 117 -5.88 17.28 19.02
C ASN A 117 -6.70 16.93 17.76
N TYR A 118 -7.22 15.71 17.71
CA TYR A 118 -8.11 15.23 16.65
C TYR A 118 -9.49 14.81 17.17
N LEU A 119 -9.92 15.36 18.32
CA LEU A 119 -11.16 14.97 18.99
C LEU A 119 -12.39 15.10 18.09
N SER A 120 -12.53 16.22 17.37
CA SER A 120 -13.66 16.44 16.44
C SER A 120 -13.67 15.43 15.29
N VAL A 121 -12.50 15.17 14.69
CA VAL A 121 -12.36 14.22 13.58
C VAL A 121 -12.67 12.80 14.03
N ALA A 122 -12.12 12.37 15.18
CA ALA A 122 -12.39 11.05 15.75
C ALA A 122 -13.89 10.87 16.06
N GLN A 123 -14.52 11.85 16.71
CA GLN A 123 -15.96 11.81 17.02
C GLN A 123 -16.82 11.73 15.76
N SER A 124 -16.49 12.51 14.72
CA SER A 124 -17.22 12.48 13.45
C SER A 124 -17.17 11.12 12.76
N MET A 125 -16.10 10.35 13.01
CA MET A 125 -15.91 9.01 12.46
C MET A 125 -16.46 7.89 13.33
N GLY A 126 -16.84 8.18 14.60
CA GLY A 126 -17.27 7.17 15.57
C GLY A 126 -16.15 6.54 16.39
N ALA A 127 -14.97 7.16 16.45
CA ALA A 127 -13.86 6.78 17.34
C ALA A 127 -13.85 7.64 18.62
N ALA A 128 -13.46 7.05 19.75
CA ALA A 128 -13.24 7.81 20.98
C ALA A 128 -11.77 8.28 21.06
N PHE A 129 -11.58 9.59 21.24
CA PHE A 129 -10.26 10.21 21.31
C PHE A 129 -9.81 10.43 22.76
N PHE A 130 -8.57 10.07 23.06
CA PHE A 130 -7.94 10.23 24.37
C PHE A 130 -6.68 11.09 24.24
N SER A 131 -6.63 12.18 25.02
CA SER A 131 -5.47 13.07 25.05
C SER A 131 -4.31 12.46 25.84
N ASP A 132 -4.58 11.66 26.88
CA ASP A 132 -3.57 10.95 27.66
C ASP A 132 -3.52 9.47 27.28
N LEU A 133 -2.29 8.93 27.18
CA LEU A 133 -2.04 7.51 26.96
C LEU A 133 -2.47 6.68 28.17
N HIS A 134 -2.42 7.23 29.38
CA HIS A 134 -2.82 6.53 30.59
C HIS A 134 -4.31 6.15 30.57
N ASP A 135 -5.17 7.10 30.20
CA ASP A 135 -6.62 6.89 30.07
C ASP A 135 -6.96 5.89 28.95
N LEU A 136 -6.23 5.96 27.83
CA LEU A 136 -6.39 5.01 26.73
C LEU A 136 -6.03 3.59 27.19
N CYS A 137 -4.95 3.42 27.96
CA CYS A 137 -4.54 2.10 28.46
C CYS A 137 -5.53 1.52 29.48
N GLU A 138 -6.26 2.36 30.23
CA GLU A 138 -7.34 1.92 31.13
C GLU A 138 -8.53 1.31 30.37
N GLN A 139 -8.73 1.65 29.10
CA GLN A 139 -9.77 1.03 28.27
C GLN A 139 -9.47 -0.43 27.89
N HIS A 140 -8.27 -0.92 28.24
CA HIS A 140 -7.79 -2.27 27.97
C HIS A 140 -8.01 -2.70 26.51
N PRO A 141 -7.37 -2.04 25.54
CA PRO A 141 -7.48 -2.41 24.13
C PRO A 141 -6.95 -3.84 23.90
N ASP A 142 -7.57 -4.57 22.97
CA ASP A 142 -7.09 -5.87 22.52
C ASP A 142 -5.88 -5.72 21.60
N VAL A 143 -5.89 -4.66 20.79
CA VAL A 143 -4.85 -4.33 19.81
C VAL A 143 -4.43 -2.88 19.98
N ILE A 144 -3.12 -2.64 20.04
CA ILE A 144 -2.52 -1.31 19.95
C ILE A 144 -1.79 -1.22 18.61
N LEU A 145 -2.26 -0.32 17.77
CA LEU A 145 -1.75 -0.04 16.44
C LEU A 145 -0.90 1.23 16.46
N ILE A 146 0.38 1.09 16.13
CA ILE A 146 1.32 2.21 16.00
C ILE A 146 1.26 2.76 14.58
N CYS A 147 0.65 3.94 14.44
CA CYS A 147 0.46 4.70 13.20
C CYS A 147 1.22 6.04 13.22
N THR A 148 2.26 6.17 14.04
CA THR A 148 3.11 7.36 14.11
C THR A 148 4.17 7.37 13.01
N SER A 149 4.82 8.51 12.78
CA SER A 149 5.98 8.61 11.90
C SER A 149 7.12 7.71 12.38
N ILE A 150 7.87 7.12 11.45
CA ILE A 150 8.97 6.16 11.71
C ILE A 150 9.94 6.70 12.79
N ILE A 151 10.34 7.97 12.66
CA ILE A 151 11.29 8.65 13.55
C ILE A 151 10.75 8.77 14.99
N SER A 152 9.44 9.02 15.13
CA SER A 152 8.81 9.25 16.45
C SER A 152 8.41 7.97 17.17
N THR A 153 8.35 6.83 16.48
CA THR A 153 7.83 5.58 17.01
C THR A 153 8.57 5.11 18.25
N GLU A 154 9.90 5.23 18.30
CA GLU A 154 10.68 4.81 19.47
C GLU A 154 10.33 5.62 20.73
N SER A 155 10.24 6.95 20.60
CA SER A 155 9.87 7.84 21.70
C SER A 155 8.46 7.54 22.21
N VAL A 156 7.53 7.32 21.29
CA VAL A 156 6.13 7.00 21.61
C VAL A 156 6.03 5.66 22.34
N LEU A 157 6.73 4.62 21.86
CA LEU A 157 6.74 3.31 22.52
C LEU A 157 7.34 3.38 23.94
N LYS A 158 8.39 4.19 24.16
CA LYS A 158 8.97 4.40 25.49
C LYS A 158 8.04 5.14 26.45
N SER A 159 7.18 6.03 25.93
CA SER A 159 6.21 6.77 26.74
C SER A 159 4.98 5.96 27.14
N LEU A 160 4.77 4.78 26.55
CA LEU A 160 3.56 3.99 26.83
C LEU A 160 3.61 3.35 28.22
N PRO A 161 2.54 3.47 29.02
CA PRO A 161 2.46 2.85 30.34
C PRO A 161 2.14 1.35 30.21
N LEU A 162 3.14 0.56 29.79
CA LEU A 162 3.02 -0.88 29.53
C LEU A 162 2.49 -1.69 30.72
N GLN A 163 2.72 -1.21 31.95
CA GLN A 163 2.27 -1.85 33.19
C GLN A 163 0.73 -1.88 33.34
N ARG A 164 0.02 -0.95 32.69
CA ARG A 164 -1.45 -0.86 32.73
C ARG A 164 -2.13 -1.76 31.70
N LEU A 165 -1.36 -2.34 30.77
CA LEU A 165 -1.89 -3.16 29.70
C LEU A 165 -2.04 -4.62 30.12
N ARG A 166 -3.00 -5.30 29.49
CA ARG A 166 -3.16 -6.75 29.67
C ARG A 166 -2.01 -7.49 29.00
N ARG A 167 -1.61 -8.62 29.58
CA ARG A 167 -0.50 -9.44 29.05
C ARG A 167 -0.72 -9.98 27.64
N ASN A 168 -1.99 -10.14 27.25
CA ASN A 168 -2.35 -10.63 25.93
C ASN A 168 -2.55 -9.52 24.88
N THR A 169 -2.33 -8.25 25.23
CA THR A 169 -2.48 -7.11 24.29
C THR A 169 -1.57 -7.29 23.08
N LEU A 170 -2.13 -7.13 21.88
CA LEU A 170 -1.39 -7.25 20.63
C LEU A 170 -0.85 -5.88 20.21
N PHE A 171 0.47 -5.78 20.03
CA PHE A 171 1.08 -4.61 19.39
C PHE A 171 1.25 -4.88 17.90
N VAL A 172 0.82 -3.93 17.08
CA VAL A 172 0.94 -3.97 15.63
C VAL A 172 1.50 -2.63 15.17
N ASP A 173 2.42 -2.66 14.21
CA ASP A 173 2.80 -1.47 13.46
C ASP A 173 2.37 -1.53 12.01
N VAL A 174 2.26 -0.34 11.44
CA VAL A 174 2.00 -0.12 10.01
C VAL A 174 3.01 0.87 9.43
N LEU A 175 4.22 0.91 10.02
CA LEU A 175 5.31 1.73 9.52
C LEU A 175 5.70 1.28 8.11
N SER A 176 6.31 2.13 7.30
CA SER A 176 6.75 1.72 5.95
C SER A 176 8.01 0.85 5.97
N VAL A 177 8.81 0.87 7.04
CA VAL A 177 9.96 -0.02 7.28
C VAL A 177 9.63 -1.07 8.35
N LYS A 178 10.23 -2.26 8.32
CA LYS A 178 9.85 -3.39 9.19
C LYS A 178 10.97 -3.90 10.10
N GLU A 179 12.25 -3.84 9.70
CA GLU A 179 13.35 -4.30 10.55
C GLU A 179 13.50 -3.41 11.80
N PHE A 180 13.42 -2.09 11.61
CA PHE A 180 13.50 -1.11 12.70
C PHE A 180 12.42 -1.31 13.79
N PRO A 181 11.11 -1.27 13.49
CA PRO A 181 10.09 -1.47 14.52
C PRO A 181 10.17 -2.86 15.15
N LYS A 182 10.49 -3.92 14.39
CA LYS A 182 10.66 -5.27 14.93
C LYS A 182 11.69 -5.28 16.07
N ASN A 183 12.84 -4.63 15.88
CA ASN A 183 13.89 -4.58 16.91
C ASN A 183 13.43 -3.88 18.19
N ILE A 184 12.63 -2.82 18.07
CA ILE A 184 12.06 -2.10 19.22
C ILE A 184 11.00 -2.96 19.92
N PHE A 185 10.08 -3.57 19.16
CA PHE A 185 9.03 -4.40 19.75
C PHE A 185 9.55 -5.66 20.45
N LEU A 186 10.68 -6.21 20.00
CA LEU A 186 11.30 -7.35 20.68
C LEU A 186 11.73 -6.99 22.12
N GLN A 187 12.07 -5.74 22.39
CA GLN A 187 12.40 -5.27 23.74
C GLN A 187 11.15 -5.10 24.62
N VAL A 188 9.98 -4.93 24.01
CA VAL A 188 8.71 -4.57 24.67
C VAL A 188 7.72 -5.75 24.72
N ARG A 189 8.11 -6.93 24.21
CA ARG A 189 7.18 -8.03 23.94
C ARG A 189 6.60 -8.64 25.22
N ILE A 190 5.27 -8.64 25.33
CA ILE A 190 4.54 -9.19 26.46
C ILE A 190 3.92 -10.53 26.06
N GLY A 191 4.46 -11.66 26.56
CA GLY A 191 3.84 -13.00 26.60
C GLY A 191 3.71 -13.82 25.29
N ASN A 192 3.54 -15.14 25.41
CA ASN A 192 3.36 -16.11 24.30
C ASN A 192 2.06 -16.93 24.46
N GLU A 193 0.94 -16.30 24.79
CA GLU A 193 -0.32 -17.01 25.06
C GLU A 193 -1.12 -17.31 23.78
N ASP A 194 -1.83 -18.46 23.74
CA ASP A 194 -2.68 -18.87 22.61
C ASP A 194 -3.79 -17.87 22.29
N SER A 195 -4.29 -17.15 23.30
CA SER A 195 -5.28 -16.08 23.14
C SER A 195 -4.80 -14.96 22.21
N ARG A 196 -3.48 -14.78 22.08
CA ARG A 196 -2.88 -13.79 21.17
C ARG A 196 -2.94 -14.25 19.72
N LEU A 197 -2.80 -15.54 19.43
CA LEU A 197 -2.85 -16.06 18.07
C LEU A 197 -4.23 -15.82 17.46
N SER A 198 -5.30 -16.11 18.22
CA SER A 198 -6.66 -15.79 17.80
C SER A 198 -6.87 -14.29 17.56
N ARG A 199 -6.30 -13.41 18.40
CA ARG A 199 -6.36 -11.96 18.16
C ARG A 199 -5.62 -11.54 16.89
N VAL A 200 -4.46 -12.15 16.61
CA VAL A 200 -3.72 -11.90 15.37
C VAL A 200 -4.58 -12.29 14.18
N GLU A 201 -5.16 -13.49 14.17
CA GLU A 201 -6.02 -13.95 13.08
C GLU A 201 -7.22 -13.02 12.87
N ASN A 202 -7.92 -12.66 13.95
CA ASN A 202 -9.05 -11.72 13.90
C ASN A 202 -8.64 -10.34 13.36
N PHE A 203 -7.45 -9.85 13.74
CA PHE A 203 -6.95 -8.58 13.24
C PHE A 203 -6.54 -8.65 11.76
N LEU A 204 -5.89 -9.74 11.33
CA LEU A 204 -5.54 -9.95 9.91
C LEU A 204 -6.79 -10.12 9.03
N ASP A 205 -7.85 -10.72 9.58
CA ASP A 205 -9.11 -10.93 8.88
C ASP A 205 -9.81 -9.61 8.50
N ILE A 206 -9.56 -8.53 9.25
CA ILE A 206 -10.02 -7.18 8.90
C ILE A 206 -9.56 -6.82 7.48
N PHE A 207 -8.28 -7.04 7.16
CA PHE A 207 -7.73 -6.71 5.85
C PHE A 207 -8.17 -7.70 4.77
N LYS A 208 -8.34 -8.98 5.12
CA LYS A 208 -8.90 -9.98 4.20
C LYS A 208 -10.31 -9.62 3.75
N LYS A 209 -11.15 -9.17 4.70
CA LYS A 209 -12.53 -8.71 4.44
C LYS A 209 -12.59 -7.45 3.58
N GLU A 210 -11.57 -6.61 3.63
CA GLU A 210 -11.40 -5.48 2.71
C GLU A 210 -10.90 -5.88 1.31
N GLY A 211 -10.70 -7.18 1.06
CA GLY A 211 -10.20 -7.68 -0.22
C GLY A 211 -8.70 -7.48 -0.42
N CYS A 212 -7.94 -7.19 0.64
CA CYS A 212 -6.49 -7.05 0.53
C CYS A 212 -5.84 -8.39 0.18
N ARG A 213 -4.87 -8.36 -0.75
CA ARG A 213 -4.00 -9.50 -1.02
C ARG A 213 -3.01 -9.67 0.14
N MET A 214 -3.22 -10.69 0.96
CA MET A 214 -2.36 -10.99 2.10
C MET A 214 -1.07 -11.65 1.64
N VAL A 215 0.06 -11.01 1.91
CA VAL A 215 1.41 -11.53 1.59
C VAL A 215 2.21 -11.63 2.87
N GLU A 216 2.53 -12.84 3.29
CA GLU A 216 3.42 -13.09 4.41
C GLU A 216 4.87 -13.08 3.93
N MET A 217 5.73 -12.34 4.65
CA MET A 217 7.17 -12.27 4.40
C MET A 217 7.91 -11.79 5.66
N THR A 218 9.22 -11.99 5.68
CA THR A 218 10.06 -11.50 6.79
C THR A 218 10.28 -9.98 6.72
N CYS A 219 10.63 -9.35 7.85
CA CYS A 219 10.98 -7.92 7.86
C CYS A 219 12.14 -7.58 6.93
N ALA A 220 13.15 -8.45 6.88
CA ALA A 220 14.34 -8.21 6.09
C ALA A 220 14.04 -8.28 4.58
N GLU A 221 13.22 -9.24 4.16
CA GLU A 221 12.75 -9.32 2.77
C GLU A 221 11.87 -8.12 2.41
N HIS A 222 10.95 -7.74 3.29
CA HIS A 222 10.13 -6.55 3.10
C HIS A 222 10.99 -5.32 2.86
N ASP A 223 11.96 -5.04 3.75
CA ASP A 223 12.77 -3.82 3.65
C ASP A 223 13.70 -3.85 2.44
N LYS A 224 14.20 -5.02 2.05
CA LYS A 224 14.94 -5.19 0.80
C LYS A 224 14.09 -4.84 -0.42
N TYR A 225 12.85 -5.32 -0.50
CA TYR A 225 11.96 -5.00 -1.61
C TYR A 225 11.49 -3.55 -1.58
N ALA A 226 11.15 -3.02 -0.40
CA ALA A 226 10.72 -1.64 -0.23
C ALA A 226 11.81 -0.64 -0.63
N ALA A 227 13.08 -0.96 -0.39
CA ALA A 227 14.20 -0.13 -0.85
C ALA A 227 14.24 -0.01 -2.38
N GLY A 228 14.09 -1.13 -3.11
CA GLY A 228 14.14 -1.12 -4.58
C GLY A 228 12.85 -0.66 -5.27
N THR A 229 11.75 -0.57 -4.53
CA THR A 229 10.43 -0.18 -5.07
C THR A 229 9.97 1.13 -4.46
N GLN A 230 9.36 1.09 -3.27
CA GLN A 230 8.80 2.25 -2.59
C GLN A 230 9.81 3.40 -2.46
N PHE A 231 11.02 3.13 -1.95
CA PHE A 231 12.01 4.18 -1.75
C PHE A 231 12.43 4.83 -3.06
N ILE A 232 12.73 4.05 -4.11
CA ILE A 232 13.04 4.60 -5.44
C ILE A 232 11.88 5.42 -6.01
N THR A 233 10.64 4.93 -5.90
CA THR A 233 9.44 5.64 -6.36
C THR A 233 9.30 7.00 -5.68
N HIS A 234 9.49 7.06 -4.35
CA HIS A 234 9.48 8.32 -3.61
C HIS A 234 10.65 9.24 -4.00
N THR A 235 11.87 8.70 -4.12
CA THR A 235 13.05 9.48 -4.52
C THR A 235 12.82 10.14 -5.88
N MET A 236 12.32 9.39 -6.86
CA MET A 236 12.02 9.93 -8.18
C MET A 236 10.92 10.98 -8.12
N GLY A 237 9.80 10.71 -7.44
CA GLY A 237 8.72 11.70 -7.26
C GLY A 237 9.22 13.01 -6.64
N ARG A 238 10.10 12.94 -5.63
CA ARG A 238 10.71 14.12 -5.00
C ARG A 238 11.72 14.85 -5.88
N ILE A 239 12.48 14.14 -6.71
CA ILE A 239 13.37 14.76 -7.70
C ILE A 239 12.53 15.51 -8.73
N LEU A 240 11.46 14.89 -9.23
CA LEU A 240 10.56 15.50 -10.21
C LEU A 240 9.81 16.71 -9.62
N GLU A 241 9.39 16.65 -8.35
CA GLU A 241 8.86 17.81 -7.60
C GLU A 241 9.87 18.96 -7.56
N LYS A 242 11.16 18.66 -7.29
CA LYS A 242 12.23 19.67 -7.28
C LYS A 242 12.55 20.25 -8.66
N LEU A 243 12.29 19.49 -9.74
CA LEU A 243 12.37 20.00 -11.10
C LEU A 243 11.20 20.93 -11.47
N GLN A 244 10.18 21.04 -10.61
CA GLN A 244 8.99 21.86 -10.82
C GLN A 244 8.29 21.49 -12.14
N LEU A 245 7.97 20.21 -12.30
CA LEU A 245 7.21 19.75 -13.47
C LEU A 245 5.81 20.39 -13.51
N ASP A 246 5.52 21.08 -14.60
CA ASP A 246 4.20 21.64 -14.88
C ASP A 246 3.51 20.89 -16.01
N SER A 247 2.17 20.88 -15.96
CA SER A 247 1.35 20.35 -17.05
C SER A 247 1.40 21.27 -18.27
N THR A 248 1.45 20.67 -19.46
CA THR A 248 1.51 21.41 -20.73
C THR A 248 0.35 21.00 -21.66
N PRO A 249 0.01 21.81 -22.70
CA PRO A 249 -1.01 21.45 -23.69
C PRO A 249 -0.67 20.22 -24.54
N ILE A 250 0.57 19.73 -24.51
CA ILE A 250 1.09 18.64 -25.35
C ILE A 250 1.61 17.46 -24.52
N ASN A 251 1.05 17.25 -23.32
CA ASN A 251 1.45 16.15 -22.45
C ASN A 251 1.31 14.80 -23.16
N THR A 252 2.33 13.96 -22.99
CA THR A 252 2.25 12.55 -23.36
C THR A 252 1.61 11.75 -22.21
N LYS A 253 1.04 10.58 -22.50
CA LYS A 253 0.50 9.70 -21.45
C LYS A 253 1.55 9.29 -20.41
N GLY A 254 2.80 9.09 -20.83
CA GLY A 254 3.90 8.83 -19.91
C GLY A 254 4.17 10.01 -18.98
N TYR A 255 4.10 11.24 -19.49
CA TYR A 255 4.28 12.45 -18.68
C TYR A 255 3.13 12.69 -17.70
N GLU A 256 1.89 12.39 -18.10
CA GLU A 256 0.73 12.41 -17.17
C GLU A 256 0.98 11.48 -15.96
N THR A 257 1.51 10.27 -16.19
CA THR A 257 1.85 9.35 -15.08
C THR A 257 2.97 9.89 -14.18
N LEU A 258 3.90 10.68 -14.72
CA LEU A 258 4.93 11.34 -13.90
C LEU A 258 4.36 12.46 -13.04
N LEU A 259 3.41 13.24 -13.56
CA LEU A 259 2.69 14.24 -12.77
C LEU A 259 1.87 13.56 -11.66
N ASP A 260 1.15 12.49 -11.98
CA ASP A 260 0.43 11.69 -10.99
C ASP A 260 1.36 11.13 -9.92
N LEU A 261 2.57 10.70 -10.30
CA LEU A 261 3.60 10.24 -9.36
C LEU A 261 4.04 11.36 -8.41
N VAL A 262 4.27 12.57 -8.94
CA VAL A 262 4.62 13.75 -8.13
C VAL A 262 3.50 14.04 -7.14
N ASP A 263 2.24 14.12 -7.59
CA ASP A 263 1.10 14.42 -6.71
C ASP A 263 0.94 13.38 -5.59
N ASN A 264 1.08 12.10 -5.93
CA ASN A 264 1.00 11.01 -4.96
C ASN A 264 2.14 11.05 -3.94
N THR A 265 3.37 11.35 -4.36
CA THR A 265 4.55 11.35 -3.47
C THR A 265 4.74 12.64 -2.70
N ALA A 266 4.28 13.77 -3.25
CA ALA A 266 4.32 15.10 -2.64
C ALA A 266 3.31 15.23 -1.49
N SER A 267 2.18 14.51 -1.59
CA SER A 267 1.15 14.43 -0.54
C SER A 267 1.67 13.80 0.76
N ASP A 268 2.73 12.99 0.70
CA ASP A 268 3.37 12.44 1.88
C ASP A 268 4.30 13.44 2.57
N SER A 269 4.58 13.25 3.85
CA SER A 269 5.50 14.14 4.59
C SER A 269 6.96 13.84 4.25
N PHE A 270 7.81 14.87 4.29
CA PHE A 270 9.26 14.68 4.16
C PHE A 270 9.82 13.75 5.25
N ASP A 271 9.27 13.82 6.47
CA ASP A 271 9.64 12.92 7.58
C ASP A 271 9.43 11.43 7.24
N LEU A 272 8.38 11.10 6.46
CA LEU A 272 8.15 9.74 6.01
C LEU A 272 9.26 9.30 5.06
N TYR A 273 9.56 10.11 4.05
CA TYR A 273 10.63 9.84 3.08
C TYR A 273 12.00 9.72 3.76
N TYR A 274 12.33 10.66 4.65
CA TYR A 274 13.56 10.62 5.43
C TYR A 274 13.62 9.37 6.32
N GLY A 275 12.49 8.96 6.90
CA GLY A 275 12.39 7.70 7.65
C GLY A 275 12.65 6.46 6.80
N LEU A 276 12.19 6.42 5.54
CA LEU A 276 12.50 5.32 4.61
C LEU A 276 14.01 5.21 4.37
N PHE A 277 14.69 6.34 4.21
CA PHE A 277 16.14 6.38 4.01
C PHE A 277 16.90 5.96 5.28
N MET A 278 16.58 6.59 6.42
CA MET A 278 17.33 6.41 7.65
C MET A 278 17.21 5.02 8.27
N TYR A 279 16.04 4.40 8.17
CA TYR A 279 15.74 3.16 8.89
C TYR A 279 15.70 1.92 8.00
N ASN A 280 15.99 2.06 6.70
CA ASN A 280 16.20 0.94 5.80
C ASN A 280 17.66 0.90 5.35
N LYS A 281 18.43 -0.05 5.88
CA LYS A 281 19.86 -0.23 5.55
C LYS A 281 20.15 -0.41 4.05
N ASN A 282 19.16 -0.86 3.28
CA ASN A 282 19.32 -1.09 1.84
C ASN A 282 19.06 0.19 1.01
N ALA A 283 18.54 1.27 1.60
CA ALA A 283 18.18 2.48 0.87
C ALA A 283 19.40 3.20 0.26
N MET A 284 20.53 3.22 0.98
CA MET A 284 21.77 3.84 0.52
C MET A 284 22.26 3.21 -0.80
N GLU A 285 22.31 1.87 -0.87
CA GLU A 285 22.70 1.14 -2.07
C GLU A 285 21.79 1.48 -3.27
N GLN A 286 20.47 1.57 -3.04
CA GLN A 286 19.53 1.89 -4.10
C GLN A 286 19.70 3.34 -4.60
N LEU A 287 20.01 4.27 -3.70
CA LEU A 287 20.28 5.66 -4.06
C LEU A 287 21.57 5.80 -4.90
N GLU A 288 22.65 5.12 -4.50
CA GLU A 288 23.91 5.10 -5.26
C GLU A 288 23.72 4.46 -6.64
N ARG A 289 22.96 3.36 -6.71
CA ARG A 289 22.63 2.72 -8.00
C ARG A 289 21.84 3.63 -8.92
N LEU A 290 20.91 4.43 -8.37
CA LEU A 290 20.16 5.42 -9.13
C LEU A 290 21.07 6.52 -9.69
N ASP A 291 22.00 7.03 -8.87
CA ASP A 291 22.97 8.05 -9.26
C ASP A 291 23.91 7.55 -10.37
N LEU A 292 24.47 6.35 -10.20
CA LEU A 292 25.32 5.71 -11.22
C LEU A 292 24.58 5.50 -12.54
N ALA A 293 23.29 5.10 -12.49
CA ALA A 293 22.47 4.94 -13.69
C ALA A 293 22.23 6.28 -14.39
N PHE A 294 21.98 7.35 -13.63
CA PHE A 294 21.80 8.69 -14.17
C PHE A 294 23.08 9.21 -14.84
N GLU A 295 24.24 9.07 -14.20
CA GLU A 295 25.53 9.48 -14.78
C GLU A 295 25.94 8.63 -15.98
N ALA A 296 25.62 7.33 -16.00
CA ALA A 296 25.84 6.49 -17.17
C ALA A 296 25.03 6.96 -18.38
N LEU A 297 23.74 7.24 -18.20
CA LEU A 297 22.86 7.76 -19.26
C LEU A 297 23.36 9.11 -19.78
N LYS A 298 23.75 10.00 -18.88
CA LYS A 298 24.32 11.30 -19.21
C LYS A 298 25.58 11.16 -20.07
N LYS A 299 26.51 10.28 -19.69
CA LYS A 299 27.73 9.99 -20.47
C LYS A 299 27.42 9.43 -21.85
N GLU A 300 26.43 8.54 -21.97
CA GLU A 300 26.01 7.99 -23.26
C GLU A 300 25.49 9.10 -24.20
N LEU A 301 24.63 9.99 -23.69
CA LEU A 301 24.10 11.12 -24.47
C LEU A 301 25.21 12.08 -24.94
N PHE A 302 26.11 12.47 -24.04
CA PHE A 302 27.23 13.35 -24.39
C PHE A 302 28.25 12.66 -25.31
N GLY A 303 28.48 11.36 -25.14
CA GLY A 303 29.36 10.57 -26.00
C GLY A 303 28.88 10.57 -27.46
N HIS A 304 27.59 10.28 -27.68
CA HIS A 304 26.99 10.34 -29.02
C HIS A 304 27.03 11.76 -29.61
N LEU A 305 26.76 12.78 -28.80
CA LEU A 305 26.84 14.18 -29.24
C LEU A 305 28.27 14.54 -29.69
N HIS A 306 29.29 14.17 -28.93
CA HIS A 306 30.68 14.41 -29.29
C HIS A 306 31.10 13.68 -30.57
N GLU A 307 30.62 12.45 -30.79
CA GLU A 307 30.90 11.70 -32.02
C GLU A 307 30.26 12.37 -33.25
N ILE A 308 29.00 12.82 -33.13
CA ILE A 308 28.31 13.55 -34.21
C ILE A 308 29.04 14.86 -34.51
N LEU A 309 29.39 15.64 -33.49
CA LEU A 309 30.13 16.89 -33.65
C LEU A 309 31.51 16.65 -34.30
N ARG A 310 32.22 15.60 -33.88
CA ARG A 310 33.51 15.22 -34.47
C ARG A 310 33.36 14.86 -35.95
N LYS A 311 32.34 14.08 -36.31
CA LYS A 311 32.05 13.72 -37.71
C LYS A 311 31.65 14.95 -38.54
N GLN A 312 30.90 15.90 -37.99
CA GLN A 312 30.54 17.13 -38.70
C GLN A 312 31.71 18.11 -38.88
N LEU A 313 32.59 18.22 -37.87
CA LEU A 313 33.75 19.11 -37.89
C LEU A 313 34.92 18.56 -38.72
N PHE A 314 35.17 17.25 -38.67
CA PHE A 314 36.32 16.61 -39.32
C PHE A 314 35.96 15.73 -40.53
N GLY A 315 34.71 15.27 -40.66
CA GLY A 315 34.28 14.47 -41.81
C GLY A 315 34.19 15.26 -43.12
N LYS A 316 33.99 16.60 -43.06
CA LYS A 316 34.09 17.46 -44.23
C LYS A 316 35.52 17.63 -44.78
N ALA A 317 36.54 17.29 -43.98
CA ALA A 317 37.94 17.35 -44.42
C ALA A 317 38.38 16.09 -45.20
N GLU A 318 37.64 14.98 -45.09
CA GLU A 318 37.98 13.72 -45.77
C GLU A 318 37.19 13.46 -47.07
N GLU A 319 36.03 14.11 -47.26
CA GLU A 319 35.23 13.96 -48.50
C GLU A 319 35.59 14.94 -49.64
N GLN A 320 36.42 15.97 -49.39
CA GLN A 320 37.00 16.79 -50.46
C GLN A 320 38.42 16.28 -50.77
N GLY A 321 38.50 15.28 -51.64
CA GLY A 321 39.75 14.67 -52.04
C GLY A 321 40.75 15.66 -52.63
N LEU A 322 41.94 15.72 -52.04
CA LEU A 322 43.17 16.04 -52.79
C LEU A 322 44.24 15.00 -52.47
N ARG A 323 44.48 14.13 -53.47
CA ARG A 323 45.60 13.20 -53.50
C ARG A 323 46.87 14.01 -53.81
N GLY A 324 47.85 14.04 -52.91
CA GLY A 324 49.20 14.58 -53.17
C GLY A 324 50.11 14.52 -51.93
N PRO A 325 51.24 13.78 -51.95
CA PRO A 325 52.06 13.52 -50.77
C PRO A 325 53.20 14.54 -50.62
N LEU A 326 53.31 15.19 -49.47
CA LEU A 326 54.50 15.92 -48.99
C LEU A 326 54.24 16.27 -47.52
N LEU A 327 54.87 15.63 -46.53
CA LEU A 327 56.29 15.75 -46.26
C LEU A 327 56.80 14.52 -45.49
N ALA A 328 57.55 13.68 -46.19
CA ALA A 328 58.61 12.91 -45.57
C ALA A 328 59.76 13.86 -45.25
N LYS A 329 60.05 14.10 -43.98
CA LYS A 329 61.41 14.43 -43.49
C LYS A 329 61.59 13.93 -42.06
N LEU A 330 61.83 12.62 -41.93
CA LEU A 330 62.67 12.08 -40.87
C LEU A 330 64.05 11.82 -41.49
N PRO A 331 65.15 12.39 -40.98
CA PRO A 331 66.47 11.81 -41.17
C PRO A 331 66.68 10.68 -40.15
N LYS A 332 67.28 9.59 -40.63
CA LYS A 332 67.63 8.36 -39.90
C LYS A 332 68.91 8.54 -39.07
N ASN A 333 69.05 7.70 -38.04
CA ASN A 333 70.24 7.52 -37.19
C ASN A 333 71.54 7.31 -37.98
N GLY A 334 72.62 7.96 -37.53
CA GLY A 334 74.01 7.49 -37.67
C GLY A 334 75.04 8.46 -38.28
N ALA A 335 75.63 9.33 -37.46
CA ALA A 335 77.02 9.83 -37.60
C ALA A 335 77.57 10.27 -36.22
N PRO A 336 78.89 10.13 -35.93
CA PRO A 336 79.40 9.78 -34.59
C PRO A 336 80.18 10.89 -33.83
N PHE A 337 80.22 10.74 -32.48
CA PHE A 337 81.30 11.00 -31.46
C PHE A 337 82.11 12.33 -31.48
N LEU A 338 82.54 13.02 -30.40
CA LEU A 338 82.67 12.82 -28.93
C LEU A 338 82.94 14.22 -28.24
N PRO A 339 82.92 14.29 -26.88
CA PRO A 339 82.89 15.48 -25.97
C PRO A 339 84.31 15.79 -25.41
N PRO A 340 84.62 16.45 -24.24
CA PRO A 340 84.10 16.23 -22.86
C PRO A 340 84.04 17.46 -21.90
N GLY A 341 83.45 17.28 -20.71
CA GLY A 341 83.87 17.95 -19.46
C GLY A 341 82.81 18.86 -18.80
N THR A 342 82.03 18.39 -17.82
CA THR A 342 82.30 18.33 -16.35
C THR A 342 81.86 19.60 -15.57
N PRO A 343 81.52 19.45 -14.26
CA PRO A 343 80.38 20.09 -13.58
C PRO A 343 80.77 21.23 -12.63
N LEU A 344 79.82 22.06 -12.18
CA LEU A 344 79.90 22.89 -10.96
C LEU A 344 78.45 23.12 -10.45
N GLU A 345 78.02 22.63 -9.29
CA GLU A 345 78.27 23.14 -7.92
C GLU A 345 77.84 24.60 -7.66
N ASN A 346 76.78 24.72 -6.84
CA ASN A 346 76.57 25.62 -5.69
C ASN A 346 76.70 27.16 -5.76
N VAL A 347 75.89 27.76 -4.86
CA VAL A 347 76.05 29.02 -4.08
C VAL A 347 75.18 30.21 -4.50
N GLY A 348 74.46 30.74 -3.50
CA GLY A 348 73.93 32.12 -3.44
C GLY A 348 72.47 32.18 -2.98
N ASP A 349 72.13 32.07 -1.69
CA ASP A 349 72.20 33.15 -0.67
C ASP A 349 71.20 34.28 -0.99
N GLY A 350 70.27 34.73 -0.14
CA GLY A 350 69.99 34.53 1.27
C GLY A 350 68.92 35.55 1.70
N SER A 351 68.34 35.38 2.89
CA SER A 351 67.65 36.40 3.74
C SER A 351 66.38 37.06 3.15
N ASN A 352 65.22 37.11 3.82
CA ASN A 352 64.95 37.32 5.24
C ASN A 352 63.49 36.91 5.54
#